data_AF-A0A8T6UAR7-F1
#
_entry.id   AF-A0A8T6UAR7-F1
#
_cell.length_a   1.000
_cell.length_b   1.000
_cell.length_c   1.000
_cell.angle_alpha   90.00
_cell.angle_beta   90.00
_cell.angle_gamma   90.00
#
_symmetry.space_group_name_H-M   'P 1'
#
loop_
_entity.id
_entity.type
_entity.pdbx_description
1 polymer ?
#
loop_
_entity_poly.entity_id
_entity_poly.type
_entity_poly.pdbx_seq_one_letter_code
_entity_poly.pdbx_strand_id
1 'polypeptide(L)'
;MNEIELIVDTLRETFDGRAWHGPSLMDVVSGVDKTQAIARPIGTRHTIWEIVDHCSFWMKAVTNALHGERMPDIESTEDWPKM
;
A
#
# COMPACT_ATOMS: atom_id res chain seq x y z
N MET A 1 0.18 19.82 -18.48
CA MET A 1 0.17 18.51 -17.81
C MET A 1 -0.02 17.44 -18.86
N ASN A 2 0.98 16.59 -19.04
CA ASN A 2 0.88 15.37 -19.84
C ASN A 2 0.44 14.19 -18.96
N GLU A 3 0.17 13.04 -19.57
CA GLU A 3 -0.33 11.86 -18.86
C GLU A 3 0.65 11.34 -17.80
N ILE A 4 1.95 11.39 -18.06
CA ILE A 4 2.98 10.96 -17.10
C ILE A 4 2.96 11.88 -15.88
N GLU A 5 2.88 13.19 -16.09
CA GLU A 5 2.79 14.19 -15.00
C GLU A 5 1.52 13.95 -14.17
N LEU A 6 0.38 13.70 -14.81
CA LEU A 6 -0.88 13.40 -14.11
C LEU A 6 -0.77 12.13 -13.26
N ILE A 7 -0.19 11.05 -13.78
CA ILE A 7 -0.02 9.79 -13.05
C ILE A 7 0.92 9.99 -11.86
N VAL A 8 2.05 10.67 -12.05
CA VAL A 8 3.01 10.93 -10.98
C VAL A 8 2.38 11.78 -9.88
N ASP A 9 1.66 12.83 -10.23
CA ASP A 9 0.99 13.68 -9.24
C ASP A 9 -0.12 12.91 -8.52
N THR A 10 -0.90 12.09 -9.24
CA THR A 10 -1.92 11.23 -8.61
C THR A 10 -1.30 10.26 -7.62
N LEU A 11 -0.17 9.63 -7.95
CA LEU A 11 0.53 8.70 -7.04
C LEU A 11 1.03 9.41 -5.78
N ARG A 12 1.52 10.66 -5.89
CA ARG A 12 1.95 11.46 -4.74
C ARG A 12 0.76 11.84 -3.86
N GLU A 13 -0.28 12.42 -4.46
CA GLU A 13 -1.44 12.89 -3.71
C GLU A 13 -2.19 11.74 -3.00
N THR A 14 -2.25 10.54 -3.59
CA THR A 14 -2.86 9.37 -2.93
C THR A 14 -1.99 8.76 -1.84
N PHE A 15 -0.66 8.92 -1.92
CA PHE A 15 0.28 8.37 -0.95
C PHE A 15 0.42 9.27 0.30
N ASP A 16 0.75 10.56 0.13
CA ASP A 16 1.04 11.48 1.23
C ASP A 16 0.53 12.92 1.03
N GLY A 17 -0.39 13.12 0.08
CA GLY A 17 -0.98 14.44 -0.21
C GLY A 17 -2.49 14.50 0.01
N ARG A 18 -3.16 15.35 -0.78
CA ARG A 18 -4.60 15.59 -0.77
C ARG A 18 -5.29 14.68 -1.79
N ALA A 19 -5.41 13.41 -1.44
CA ALA A 19 -6.09 12.44 -2.28
C ALA A 19 -7.56 12.84 -2.57
N TRP A 20 -8.03 12.54 -3.77
CA TRP A 20 -9.41 12.87 -4.19
C TRP A 20 -10.48 12.06 -3.43
N HIS A 21 -10.10 10.89 -2.89
CA HIS A 21 -11.00 9.93 -2.24
C HIS A 21 -11.03 10.06 -0.70
N GLY A 22 -10.42 11.10 -0.12
CA GLY A 22 -10.32 11.28 1.33
C GLY A 22 -8.87 11.36 1.80
N PRO A 23 -8.57 10.94 3.04
CA PRO A 23 -7.19 10.95 3.55
C PRO A 23 -6.27 10.07 2.68
N SER A 24 -5.02 10.52 2.49
CA SER A 24 -3.99 9.73 1.82
C SER A 24 -3.58 8.50 2.65
N LEU A 25 -2.82 7.57 2.06
CA LEU A 25 -2.33 6.40 2.78
C LEU A 25 -1.58 6.80 4.06
N MET A 26 -0.64 7.76 3.95
CA MET A 26 0.16 8.23 5.08
C MET A 26 -0.68 8.98 6.11
N ASP A 27 -1.72 9.71 5.68
CA ASP A 27 -2.66 10.35 6.62
C ASP A 27 -3.47 9.32 7.41
N VAL A 28 -3.98 8.27 6.76
CA VAL A 28 -4.80 7.23 7.40
C VAL A 28 -4.00 6.47 8.48
N VAL A 29 -2.73 6.21 8.23
CA VAL A 29 -1.87 5.47 9.17
C VAL A 29 -1.17 6.37 10.19
N SER A 30 -1.31 7.69 10.06
CA SER A 30 -0.71 8.65 10.98
C SER A 30 -1.24 8.47 12.40
N GLY A 31 -0.32 8.33 13.36
CA GLY A 31 -0.65 8.13 14.77
C GLY A 31 -1.11 6.72 15.15
N VAL A 32 -1.14 5.77 14.21
CA VAL A 32 -1.39 4.36 14.52
C VAL A 32 -0.21 3.78 15.31
N ASP A 33 -0.47 3.32 16.53
CA ASP A 33 0.52 2.63 17.34
C ASP A 33 0.61 1.12 17.05
N LYS A 34 1.60 0.45 17.64
CA LYS A 34 1.80 -0.99 17.49
C LYS A 34 0.58 -1.81 17.92
N THR A 35 -0.07 -1.44 19.02
CA THR A 35 -1.22 -2.17 19.57
C THR A 35 -2.39 -2.11 18.61
N GLN A 36 -2.65 -0.93 18.04
CA GLN A 36 -3.66 -0.73 17.01
C GLN A 36 -3.30 -1.45 15.72
N ALA A 37 -2.03 -1.39 15.30
CA ALA A 37 -1.56 -1.98 14.05
C ALA A 37 -1.80 -3.50 13.97
N ILE A 38 -1.59 -4.21 15.08
CA ILE A 38 -1.74 -5.68 15.17
C ILE A 38 -3.14 -6.13 15.60
N ALA A 39 -4.01 -5.20 16.01
CA ALA A 39 -5.33 -5.55 16.50
C ALA A 39 -6.20 -6.14 15.37
N ARG A 40 -7.00 -7.17 15.72
CA ARG A 40 -7.97 -7.80 14.82
C ARG A 40 -9.41 -7.63 15.35
N PRO A 41 -9.97 -6.41 15.36
CA PRO A 41 -11.27 -6.15 15.95
C PRO A 41 -12.43 -6.77 15.15
N ILE A 42 -12.22 -7.07 13.86
CA ILE A 42 -13.26 -7.60 12.95
C ILE A 42 -12.92 -9.01 12.50
N GLY A 43 -13.09 -9.99 13.40
CA GLY A 43 -13.06 -11.42 13.07
C GLY A 43 -11.81 -11.83 12.30
N THR A 44 -11.99 -12.35 11.07
CA THR A 44 -10.92 -12.84 10.20
C THR A 44 -10.36 -11.79 9.24
N ARG A 45 -10.77 -10.51 9.33
CA ARG A 45 -10.27 -9.46 8.44
C ARG A 45 -8.82 -9.10 8.74
N HIS A 46 -8.11 -8.64 7.72
CA HIS A 46 -6.73 -8.21 7.86
C HIS A 46 -6.55 -7.09 8.89
N THR A 47 -5.44 -7.14 9.62
CA THR A 47 -5.02 -6.07 10.53
C THR A 47 -4.52 -4.86 9.73
N ILE A 48 -4.37 -3.70 10.39
CA ILE A 48 -3.80 -2.51 9.74
C ILE A 48 -2.39 -2.82 9.24
N TRP A 49 -1.57 -3.52 10.04
CA TRP A 49 -0.24 -3.95 9.64
C TRP A 49 -0.26 -4.83 8.39
N GLU A 50 -1.12 -5.86 8.35
CA GLU A 50 -1.21 -6.77 7.21
C GLU A 50 -1.56 -6.00 5.92
N ILE A 51 -2.45 -5.01 6.00
CA ILE A 51 -2.82 -4.17 4.86
C ILE A 51 -1.67 -3.27 4.41
N VAL A 52 -0.97 -2.61 5.34
CA VAL A 52 0.17 -1.74 5.01
C VAL A 52 1.32 -2.54 4.39
N ASP A 53 1.59 -3.74 4.89
CA ASP A 53 2.61 -4.62 4.33
C ASP A 53 2.24 -5.08 2.91
N HIS A 54 0.98 -5.49 2.69
CA HIS A 54 0.47 -5.81 1.36
C HIS A 54 0.62 -4.64 0.37
N CYS A 55 0.29 -3.42 0.78
CA CYS A 55 0.51 -2.22 -0.02
C CYS A 55 2.00 -2.02 -0.34
N SER A 56 2.87 -2.21 0.64
CA SER A 56 4.32 -2.05 0.49
C SER A 56 4.92 -3.08 -0.46
N PHE A 57 4.48 -4.33 -0.36
CA PHE A 57 4.86 -5.41 -1.25
C PHE A 57 4.55 -5.05 -2.71
N TRP A 58 3.31 -4.64 -3.00
CA TRP A 58 2.89 -4.34 -4.37
C TRP A 58 3.52 -3.07 -4.92
N MET A 59 3.72 -2.03 -4.11
CA MET A 59 4.49 -0.85 -4.51
C MET A 59 5.90 -1.24 -4.95
N LYS A 60 6.59 -2.07 -4.16
CA LYS A 60 7.93 -2.56 -4.49
C LYS A 60 7.94 -3.45 -5.74
N ALA A 61 6.98 -4.38 -5.86
CA ALA A 61 6.88 -5.26 -7.02
C ALA A 61 6.72 -4.47 -8.33
N VAL A 62 5.84 -3.46 -8.34
CA VAL A 62 5.64 -2.58 -9.49
C VAL A 62 6.89 -1.75 -9.78
N THR A 63 7.55 -1.18 -8.76
CA THR A 63 8.82 -0.47 -8.95
C THR A 63 9.87 -1.37 -9.58
N ASN A 64 10.05 -2.59 -9.08
CA ASN A 64 11.00 -3.56 -9.63
C ASN A 64 10.68 -3.93 -11.08
N ALA A 65 9.40 -4.11 -11.42
CA ALA A 65 8.98 -4.41 -12.78
C ALA A 65 9.23 -3.26 -13.75
N LEU A 66 9.06 -2.01 -13.32
CA LEU A 66 9.45 -0.83 -14.10
C LEU A 66 10.97 -0.78 -14.37
N HIS A 67 11.76 -1.45 -13.53
CA HIS A 67 13.21 -1.62 -13.71
C HIS A 67 13.59 -2.89 -14.50
N GLY A 68 12.62 -3.62 -15.03
CA GLY A 68 12.84 -4.79 -15.88
C GLY A 68 12.83 -6.14 -15.17
N GLU A 69 12.51 -6.18 -13.87
CA GLU A 69 12.29 -7.46 -13.18
C GLU A 69 10.94 -8.09 -13.58
N ARG A 70 10.85 -9.42 -13.52
CA ARG A 70 9.58 -10.12 -13.77
C ARG A 70 8.61 -9.84 -12.62
N MET A 71 7.37 -9.48 -12.95
CA MET A 71 6.31 -9.38 -11.94
C MET A 71 6.13 -10.70 -11.18
N PRO A 72 5.92 -10.66 -9.86
CA PRO A 72 5.62 -11.85 -9.08
C PRO A 72 4.35 -12.56 -9.58
N ASP A 73 4.33 -13.89 -9.48
CA ASP A 73 3.14 -14.68 -9.77
C ASP A 73 2.26 -14.75 -8.52
N ILE A 74 1.03 -14.24 -8.62
CA ILE A 74 0.07 -14.08 -7.51
C ILE A 74 -0.23 -15.43 -6.83
N GLU A 75 -0.25 -16.52 -7.60
CA GLU A 75 -0.51 -17.86 -7.05
C GLU A 75 0.66 -18.38 -6.18
N SER A 76 1.85 -17.79 -6.35
CA SER A 76 3.09 -18.18 -5.66
C SER A 76 3.52 -17.19 -4.57
N THR A 77 2.90 -16.02 -4.48
CA THR A 77 3.30 -14.97 -3.54
C THR A 77 2.53 -15.07 -2.23
N GLU A 78 3.28 -15.10 -1.13
CA GLU A 78 2.75 -14.69 0.18
C GLU A 78 2.73 -13.14 0.23
N ASP A 79 1.83 -12.51 -0.52
CA ASP A 79 1.66 -11.04 -0.56
C ASP A 79 0.95 -10.47 0.68
N TRP A 80 0.61 -11.36 1.62
CA TRP A 80 0.13 -11.05 2.95
C TRP A 80 1.10 -11.63 3.97
N PRO A 81 1.61 -10.82 4.91
CA PRO A 81 2.43 -11.35 5.98
C PRO A 81 1.58 -12.26 6.86
N LYS A 82 2.11 -13.44 7.17
CA LYS A 82 1.57 -14.27 8.26
C LYS A 82 2.25 -13.79 9.54
N MET A 83 1.53 -12.98 10.33
CA MET A 83 1.92 -12.75 11.73
C MET A 83 1.88 -14.05 12.53
#